data_AF-A1S2Y8-F1
#
_entry.id   AF-A1S2Y8-F1
#
_cell.length_a   1.000
_cell.length_b   1.000
_cell.length_c   1.000
_cell.angle_alpha   90.00
_cell.angle_beta   90.00
_cell.angle_gamma   90.00
#
_symmetry.space_group_name_H-M   'P 1'
#
loop_
_entity.id
_entity.type
_entity.pdbx_description
1 polymer ?
#
loop_
_entity_poly.entity_id
_entity_poly.type
_entity_poly.pdbx_seq_one_letter_code
_entity_poly.pdbx_strand_id
1 'polypeptide(L)'
;MYNTAKKQVWWGVLKTARGTSIVIHDNQLPEASAGRVYLYNTERKAIIEYVEDIVKPNLHELDDAGLKAAESNYSGEWKAARASFMEKHHARINLSNIKDAPASSRKAKAEAEPEYEDLSGGGSGSSDDFGDDWSDDFDD
;
A
#
# COMPACT_ATOMS: atom_id res chain seq x y z
N MET A 1 7.77 -28.86 -13.42
CA MET A 1 7.31 -27.93 -14.50
C MET A 1 6.09 -27.19 -13.97
N TYR A 2 6.01 -25.86 -14.12
CA TYR A 2 4.91 -25.02 -13.61
C TYR A 2 3.54 -25.55 -14.08
N ASN A 3 2.82 -26.25 -13.20
CA ASN A 3 1.55 -26.88 -13.52
C ASN A 3 0.51 -26.45 -12.49
N THR A 4 0.10 -25.19 -12.59
CA THR A 4 -0.90 -24.55 -11.72
C THR A 4 -2.32 -25.07 -11.96
N ALA A 5 -2.59 -25.73 -13.09
CA ALA A 5 -3.91 -26.29 -13.40
C ALA A 5 -4.35 -27.43 -12.45
N LYS A 6 -3.44 -28.05 -11.69
CA LYS A 6 -3.74 -29.21 -10.83
C LYS A 6 -3.71 -28.93 -9.32
N LYS A 7 -3.11 -27.81 -8.88
CA LYS A 7 -2.95 -27.49 -7.45
C LYS A 7 -3.66 -26.18 -7.12
N GLN A 8 -4.54 -26.20 -6.13
CA GLN A 8 -5.26 -25.00 -5.65
C GLN A 8 -4.29 -23.91 -5.20
N VAL A 9 -3.22 -24.30 -4.50
CA VAL A 9 -2.12 -23.40 -4.10
C VAL A 9 -0.82 -24.03 -4.54
N TRP A 10 0.02 -23.27 -5.23
CA TRP A 10 1.34 -23.67 -5.66
C TRP A 10 2.39 -22.78 -5.00
N TRP A 11 3.41 -23.43 -4.44
CA TRP A 11 4.53 -22.78 -3.78
C TRP A 11 5.77 -22.98 -4.62
N GLY A 12 6.52 -21.91 -4.84
CA GLY A 12 7.78 -22.00 -5.55
C GLY A 12 8.68 -20.83 -5.27
N VAL A 13 9.73 -20.76 -6.07
CA VAL A 13 10.76 -19.76 -5.95
C VAL A 13 10.95 -19.04 -7.28
N LEU A 14 10.92 -17.72 -7.22
CA LEU A 14 11.16 -16.85 -8.36
C LEU A 14 12.62 -16.42 -8.32
N LYS A 15 13.40 -16.84 -9.32
CA LYS A 15 14.79 -16.42 -9.48
C LYS A 15 14.86 -15.23 -10.43
N THR A 16 15.32 -14.09 -9.94
CA THR A 16 15.53 -12.90 -10.76
C THR A 16 16.99 -12.48 -10.68
N ALA A 17 17.43 -11.60 -11.58
CA ALA A 17 18.76 -11.00 -11.51
C ALA A 17 19.01 -10.23 -10.19
N ARG A 18 17.95 -9.83 -9.48
CA ARG A 18 18.04 -9.13 -8.19
C ARG A 18 18.12 -10.06 -6.98
N GLY A 19 17.82 -11.35 -7.16
CA GLY A 19 17.74 -12.28 -6.05
C GLY A 19 16.66 -13.34 -6.25
N THR A 20 16.55 -14.19 -5.23
CA THR A 20 15.67 -15.35 -5.22
C THR A 20 14.63 -15.15 -4.13
N SER A 21 13.35 -15.16 -4.51
CA SER A 21 12.24 -14.87 -3.58
C SER A 21 11.22 -16.01 -3.61
N ILE A 22 10.65 -16.35 -2.46
CA ILE A 22 9.56 -17.34 -2.40
C ILE A 22 8.29 -16.68 -2.91
N VAL A 23 7.56 -17.41 -3.75
CA VAL A 23 6.32 -16.96 -4.35
C VAL A 23 5.24 -18.01 -4.21
N ILE A 24 4.00 -17.55 -4.07
CA ILE A 24 2.82 -18.40 -3.93
C ILE A 24 1.82 -18.02 -5.00
N HIS A 25 1.40 -19.00 -5.77
CA HIS A 25 0.30 -18.90 -6.72
C HIS A 25 -0.95 -19.52 -6.09
N ASP A 26 -2.10 -18.84 -6.18
CA ASP A 26 -3.38 -19.34 -5.68
C ASP A 26 -4.43 -19.22 -6.80
N ASN A 27 -5.04 -20.35 -7.18
CA ASN A 27 -6.06 -20.41 -8.23
C ASN A 27 -7.41 -19.81 -7.79
N GLN A 28 -7.59 -19.50 -6.51
CA GLN A 28 -8.77 -18.80 -6.01
C GLN A 28 -8.67 -17.28 -6.18
N LEU A 29 -7.52 -16.77 -6.62
CA LEU A 29 -7.39 -15.37 -7.02
C LEU A 29 -8.15 -15.14 -8.33
N PRO A 30 -8.72 -13.94 -8.55
CA PRO A 30 -9.33 -13.59 -9.82
C PRO A 30 -8.30 -13.73 -10.96
N GLU A 31 -8.78 -14.01 -12.16
CA GLU A 31 -7.93 -14.04 -13.33
C GLU A 31 -7.32 -12.64 -13.55
N ALA A 32 -6.00 -12.61 -13.68
CA ALA A 32 -5.30 -11.36 -13.97
C ALA A 32 -5.55 -10.93 -15.43
N SER A 33 -5.10 -9.73 -15.79
CA SER A 33 -5.14 -9.28 -17.18
C SER A 33 -4.41 -10.27 -18.11
N ALA A 34 -4.79 -10.30 -19.39
CA ALA A 34 -4.22 -11.22 -20.37
C ALA A 34 -2.68 -11.22 -20.35
N GLY A 35 -2.09 -12.41 -20.21
CA GLY A 35 -0.63 -12.62 -20.12
C GLY A 35 0.00 -12.23 -18.77
N ARG A 36 -0.80 -12.06 -17.72
CA ARG A 36 -0.33 -11.76 -16.37
C ARG A 36 -0.79 -12.81 -15.37
N VAL A 37 -0.12 -12.85 -14.22
CA VAL A 37 -0.41 -13.78 -13.14
C VAL A 37 -0.25 -13.10 -11.79
N TYR A 38 -1.14 -13.39 -10.84
CA TYR A 38 -1.01 -12.94 -9.47
C TYR A 38 -0.14 -13.90 -8.67
N LEU A 39 0.92 -13.37 -8.08
CA LEU A 39 1.81 -14.12 -7.20
C LEU A 39 1.97 -13.35 -5.89
N TYR A 40 1.78 -14.03 -4.76
CA TYR A 40 2.22 -13.50 -3.47
C TYR A 40 3.74 -13.55 -3.41
N ASN A 41 4.38 -12.42 -3.13
CA ASN A 41 5.83 -12.33 -2.95
C ASN A 41 6.14 -12.16 -1.46
N THR A 42 6.94 -13.07 -0.89
CA THR A 42 7.29 -13.07 0.53
C THR A 42 8.14 -11.88 0.96
N GLU A 43 8.97 -11.33 0.06
CA GLU A 43 9.78 -10.13 0.36
C GLU A 43 8.91 -8.87 0.43
N ARG A 44 7.92 -8.78 -0.46
CA ARG A 44 7.02 -7.62 -0.53
C ARG A 44 5.77 -7.79 0.34
N LYS A 45 5.58 -8.98 0.92
CA LYS A 45 4.45 -9.39 1.76
C LYS A 45 3.09 -9.04 1.15
N ALA A 46 2.99 -9.17 -0.18
CA ALA A 46 1.82 -8.75 -0.93
C ALA A 46 1.62 -9.58 -2.19
N ILE A 47 0.37 -9.68 -2.63
CA ILE A 47 -0.01 -10.23 -3.94
C ILE A 47 0.24 -9.17 -5.00
N ILE A 48 1.05 -9.54 -6.00
CA ILE A 48 1.52 -8.65 -7.04
C ILE A 48 1.24 -9.29 -8.40
N GLU A 49 0.93 -8.45 -9.37
CA GLU A 49 0.74 -8.84 -10.75
C GLU A 49 2.10 -8.92 -11.45
N TYR A 50 2.40 -10.08 -12.04
CA TYR A 50 3.59 -10.31 -12.84
C TYR A 50 3.21 -10.63 -14.27
N VAL A 51 4.12 -10.34 -15.21
CA VAL A 51 3.98 -10.75 -16.61
C VAL A 51 4.38 -12.22 -16.71
N GLU A 52 3.41 -13.06 -17.09
CA GLU A 52 3.53 -14.53 -17.08
C GLU A 52 4.71 -15.01 -17.93
N ASP A 53 4.91 -14.41 -19.10
CA ASP A 53 5.98 -14.75 -20.05
C ASP A 53 7.39 -14.57 -19.46
N ILE A 54 7.57 -13.56 -18.60
CA ILE A 54 8.85 -13.25 -17.95
C ILE A 54 9.08 -14.15 -16.74
N VAL A 55 8.03 -14.42 -15.96
CA VAL A 55 8.18 -15.17 -14.70
C VAL A 55 8.18 -16.68 -14.90
N LYS A 56 7.43 -17.22 -15.88
CA LYS A 56 7.36 -18.67 -16.15
C LYS A 56 8.72 -19.37 -16.26
N PRO A 57 9.69 -18.87 -17.07
CA PRO A 57 11.00 -19.53 -17.18
C PRO A 57 11.83 -19.43 -15.89
N ASN A 58 11.49 -18.51 -14.99
CA ASN A 58 12.20 -18.20 -13.76
C ASN A 58 11.52 -18.76 -12.49
N LEU A 59 10.36 -19.40 -12.66
CA LEU A 59 9.57 -20.03 -11.62
C LEU A 59 10.02 -21.48 -11.45
N HIS A 60 10.59 -21.77 -10.29
CA HIS A 60 11.03 -23.11 -9.93
C HIS A 60 10.19 -23.65 -8.78
N GLU A 61 9.93 -24.95 -8.79
CA GLU A 61 9.27 -25.64 -7.68
C GLU A 61 10.22 -25.70 -6.48
N LEU A 62 9.67 -25.56 -5.28
CA LEU A 62 10.39 -25.82 -4.04
C LEU A 62 10.46 -27.33 -3.79
N ASP A 63 11.60 -27.82 -3.30
CA ASP A 63 11.74 -29.15 -2.73
C ASP A 63 10.81 -29.33 -1.51
N ASP A 64 10.44 -30.57 -1.16
CA ASP A 64 9.52 -30.87 -0.06
C ASP A 64 9.91 -30.21 1.28
N ALA A 65 11.20 -30.16 1.59
CA ALA A 65 11.72 -29.49 2.79
C ALA A 65 11.49 -27.96 2.74
N GLY A 66 11.73 -27.37 1.57
CA GLY A 66 11.51 -25.94 1.34
C GLY A 66 10.02 -25.58 1.32
N LEU A 67 9.18 -26.45 0.79
CA LEU A 67 7.72 -26.28 0.77
C LEU A 67 7.17 -26.25 2.20
N LYS A 68 7.55 -27.23 3.04
CA LYS A 68 7.08 -27.30 4.43
C LYS A 68 7.54 -26.09 5.25
N ALA A 69 8.77 -25.63 5.02
CA ALA A 69 9.29 -24.41 5.65
C ALA A 69 8.52 -23.17 5.17
N ALA A 70 8.29 -23.04 3.86
CA ALA A 70 7.57 -21.89 3.31
C ALA A 70 6.11 -21.85 3.80
N GLU A 71 5.44 -23.00 3.83
CA GLU A 71 4.07 -23.11 4.34
C GLU A 71 4.00 -22.74 5.82
N SER A 72 4.92 -23.23 6.65
CA SER A 72 4.95 -22.90 8.08
C SER A 72 5.25 -21.42 8.34
N ASN A 73 6.15 -20.80 7.56
CA ASN A 73 6.61 -19.43 7.80
C ASN A 73 5.69 -18.38 7.18
N TYR A 74 5.13 -18.64 6.00
CA TYR A 74 4.45 -17.62 5.20
C TYR A 74 2.96 -17.87 5.00
N SER A 75 2.40 -19.03 5.40
CA SER A 75 0.96 -19.28 5.23
C SER A 75 0.07 -18.27 5.95
N GLY A 76 0.49 -17.78 7.12
CA GLY A 76 -0.21 -16.74 7.87
C GLY A 76 -0.23 -15.40 7.11
N GLU A 77 0.94 -14.93 6.69
CA GLU A 77 1.08 -13.67 5.95
C GLU A 77 0.37 -13.73 4.59
N TRP A 78 0.47 -14.86 3.90
CA TRP A 78 -0.24 -15.09 2.64
C TRP A 78 -1.76 -15.01 2.79
N LYS A 79 -2.33 -15.66 3.81
CA LYS A 79 -3.78 -15.59 4.09
C LYS A 79 -4.22 -14.16 4.37
N ALA A 80 -3.44 -13.41 5.15
CA ALA A 80 -3.73 -12.00 5.43
C ALA A 80 -3.67 -11.15 4.14
N ALA A 81 -2.61 -11.30 3.35
CA ALA A 81 -2.46 -10.59 2.09
C ALA A 81 -3.56 -10.95 1.07
N ARG A 82 -3.99 -12.21 1.04
CA ARG A 82 -5.14 -12.66 0.24
C ARG A 82 -6.44 -11.99 0.67
N ALA A 83 -6.72 -11.93 1.97
CA ALA A 83 -7.91 -11.25 2.47
C ALA A 83 -7.90 -9.77 2.07
N SER A 84 -6.77 -9.08 2.29
CA SER A 84 -6.62 -7.67 1.91
C SER A 84 -6.71 -7.44 0.40
N PHE A 85 -6.19 -8.37 -0.41
CA PHE A 85 -6.26 -8.29 -1.87
C PHE A 85 -7.71 -8.47 -2.35
N MET A 86 -8.42 -9.45 -1.82
CA MET A 86 -9.83 -9.69 -2.14
C MET A 86 -10.71 -8.51 -1.76
N GLU A 87 -10.52 -7.95 -0.57
CA GLU A 87 -11.26 -6.77 -0.11
C GLU A 87 -11.06 -5.58 -1.07
N LYS A 88 -9.81 -5.30 -1.45
CA LYS A 88 -9.47 -4.25 -2.42
C LYS A 88 -10.03 -4.54 -3.81
N HIS A 89 -9.99 -5.80 -4.24
CA HIS A 89 -10.50 -6.22 -5.53
C HIS A 89 -12.03 -6.07 -5.60
N HIS A 90 -12.74 -6.50 -4.56
CA HIS A 90 -14.18 -6.28 -4.43
C HIS A 90 -14.52 -4.78 -4.37
N ALA A 91 -13.78 -3.98 -3.61
CA ALA A 91 -13.97 -2.54 -3.55
C ALA A 91 -13.79 -1.87 -4.92
N ARG A 92 -12.81 -2.30 -5.72
CA ARG A 92 -12.61 -1.81 -7.09
C ARG A 92 -13.76 -2.20 -8.02
N ILE A 93 -14.25 -3.45 -7.98
CA ILE A 93 -15.41 -3.87 -8.77
C ILE A 93 -16.63 -3.01 -8.40
N ASN A 94 -16.87 -2.80 -7.10
CA ASN A 94 -17.98 -1.98 -6.64
C ASN A 94 -17.86 -0.51 -7.10
N LEU A 95 -16.65 0.07 -7.13
CA LEU A 95 -16.42 1.41 -7.66
C LEU A 95 -16.58 1.48 -9.19
N SER A 96 -16.10 0.48 -9.92
CA SER A 96 -16.26 0.39 -11.39
C SER A 96 -17.73 0.25 -11.81
N ASN A 97 -18.57 -0.27 -10.92
CA ASN A 97 -20.01 -0.36 -11.13
C ASN A 97 -20.76 0.96 -10.80
N ILE A 98 -20.08 1.97 -10.25
CA ILE A 98 -20.63 3.33 -10.15
C ILE A 98 -20.43 3.99 -11.52
N LYS A 99 -21.36 3.69 -12.43
CA LYS A 99 -21.50 4.37 -13.71
C LYS A 99 -21.62 5.88 -13.45
N ASP A 100 -20.64 6.65 -13.91
CA ASP A 100 -20.66 8.11 -14.05
C ASP A 100 -21.39 8.87 -12.93
N ALA A 101 -20.81 8.89 -11.72
CA ALA A 101 -21.10 10.00 -10.82
C ALA A 101 -20.22 11.18 -11.27
N PRO A 102 -20.80 12.31 -11.71
CA PRO A 102 -20.04 13.41 -12.30
C PRO A 102 -18.96 13.87 -11.33
N ALA A 103 -17.76 14.07 -11.88
CA ALA A 103 -16.61 14.65 -11.19
C ALA A 103 -17.09 15.80 -10.32
N SER A 104 -17.05 15.59 -9.00
CA SER A 104 -17.35 16.62 -8.02
C SER A 104 -16.39 17.77 -8.29
N SER A 105 -16.92 18.79 -8.96
CA SER A 105 -16.23 20.01 -9.30
C SER A 105 -15.68 20.58 -8.01
N ARG A 106 -14.37 20.43 -7.77
CA ARG A 106 -13.66 21.23 -6.80
C ARG A 106 -13.82 22.67 -7.29
N LYS A 107 -14.81 23.37 -6.75
CA LYS A 107 -14.90 24.81 -6.84
C LYS A 107 -13.62 25.34 -6.21
N ALA A 108 -12.69 25.77 -7.06
CA ALA A 108 -11.73 26.78 -6.70
C ALA A 108 -12.52 27.99 -6.18
N LYS A 109 -12.36 28.28 -4.90
CA LYS A 109 -12.71 29.56 -4.26
C LYS A 109 -11.42 29.98 -3.58
N ALA A 110 -10.55 30.61 -4.36
CA ALA A 110 -10.32 32.05 -4.33
C ALA A 110 -9.50 32.43 -3.08
N GLU A 111 -8.19 32.51 -3.33
CA GLU A 111 -7.26 33.53 -2.81
C GLU A 111 -7.94 34.56 -1.89
N ALA A 112 -7.71 34.42 -0.59
CA ALA A 112 -7.96 35.48 0.36
C ALA A 112 -6.71 36.37 0.36
N GLU A 113 -6.74 37.46 -0.39
CA GLU A 113 -5.85 38.59 -0.15
C GLU A 113 -6.31 39.28 1.15
N PRO A 114 -5.44 39.49 2.15
CA PRO A 114 -5.76 40.40 3.24
C PRO A 114 -5.60 41.84 2.74
N GLU A 115 -6.74 42.52 2.58
CA GLU A 115 -6.82 43.98 2.45
C GLU A 115 -6.16 44.65 3.66
N TYR A 116 -5.30 45.62 3.36
CA TYR A 116 -4.70 46.58 4.30
C TYR A 116 -5.53 47.87 4.30
N GLU A 117 -5.36 48.66 5.38
CA GLU A 117 -5.86 50.02 5.73
C GLU A 117 -6.66 49.99 7.05
N ASP A 118 -6.05 50.13 8.22
CA ASP A 118 -5.53 51.37 8.86
C ASP A 118 -6.59 52.48 9.06
N LEU A 119 -7.08 52.64 10.30
CA LEU A 119 -6.86 53.83 11.14
C LEU A 119 -7.85 53.93 12.33
N SER A 120 -7.26 53.96 13.52
CA SER A 120 -7.59 54.76 14.72
C SER A 120 -9.04 54.87 15.22
N GLY A 121 -9.27 54.31 16.42
CA GLY A 121 -10.36 54.67 17.33
C GLY A 121 -9.92 54.46 18.78
N GLY A 122 -9.33 55.50 19.38
CA GLY A 122 -8.64 55.45 20.67
C GLY A 122 -9.51 55.17 21.90
N GLY A 123 -8.86 54.66 22.94
CA GLY A 123 -9.41 54.49 24.29
C GLY A 123 -8.32 54.15 25.29
N SER A 124 -7.81 55.19 25.97
CA SER A 124 -6.83 55.17 27.05
C SER A 124 -7.16 54.15 28.17
N GLY A 125 -6.15 53.39 28.61
CA GLY A 125 -6.21 52.47 29.73
C GLY A 125 -4.81 52.09 30.22
N SER A 126 -4.14 53.05 30.84
CA SER A 126 -2.84 52.93 31.52
C SER A 126 -2.78 51.75 32.49
N SER A 127 -1.72 50.94 32.42
CA SER A 127 -0.80 50.62 33.53
C SER A 127 -0.08 49.29 33.27
N ASP A 128 1.22 49.44 33.10
CA ASP A 128 2.33 48.52 33.29
C ASP A 128 2.06 47.35 34.27
N ASP A 129 2.33 46.12 33.82
CA ASP A 129 2.90 45.05 34.64
C ASP A 129 3.58 44.01 33.72
N PHE A 130 4.74 44.40 33.16
CA PHE A 130 5.66 43.48 32.50
C PHE A 130 6.41 42.70 33.59
N GLY A 131 5.84 41.59 34.02
CA GLY A 131 6.52 40.57 34.83
C GLY A 131 7.29 39.60 33.93
N ASP A 132 8.41 40.08 33.38
CA ASP A 132 9.48 39.27 32.79
C ASP A 132 10.25 38.61 33.97
N ASP A 133 9.92 37.36 34.30
CA ASP A 133 10.71 36.51 35.21
C ASP A 133 11.25 35.31 34.42
N TRP A 134 12.07 35.61 33.43
CA TRP A 134 12.97 34.64 32.79
C TRP A 134 14.22 34.53 33.67
N SER A 135 14.12 33.77 34.76
CA SER A 135 15.29 33.39 35.58
C SER A 135 16.10 32.32 34.86
N ASP A 136 17.04 32.81 34.04
CA ASP A 136 18.19 32.08 33.49
C ASP A 136 19.21 31.90 34.63
N ASP A 137 19.23 30.72 35.27
CA ASP A 137 20.26 30.35 36.27
C ASP A 137 21.06 29.15 35.73
N PHE A 138 22.13 29.48 35.00
CA PHE A 138 23.17 28.56 34.54
C PHE A 138 24.54 29.09 35.02
N ASP A 139 25.23 28.27 35.81
CA ASP A 139 26.69 28.24 36.13
C ASP A 139 27.30 29.24 37.14
N ASP A 140 27.51 28.79 38.40
CA ASP A 140 28.83 28.54 39.05
C ASP A 140 28.68 27.59 40.26
#